data_AF-A0A5B1R5J4-F1
#
_entry.id   AF-A0A5B1R5J4-F1
#
_cell.length_a   1.000
_cell.length_b   1.000
_cell.length_c   1.000
_cell.angle_alpha   90.00
_cell.angle_beta   90.00
_cell.angle_gamma   90.00
#
_symmetry.space_group_name_H-M   'P 1'
#
loop_
_entity.id
_entity.type
_entity.pdbx_description
1 polymer ?
#
loop_
_entity_poly.entity_id
_entity_poly.type
_entity_poly.pdbx_seq_one_letter_code
_entity_poly.pdbx_strand_id
1 'polypeptide(L)'
;MSVSLSDDTAALVASTSQTVAQPSSSTATPSRTKGQCIACCKVINYCGAECQRADWRNGHKKVCKSYGIHADQQDIDHTRMLAFLAKRHPGASQRQLKDEEEALFDAWYAAHKASIQRAVIAAFMNAVPRARVPIPGNELPDISSWLYTIAVRPRLPADPHAPLDPSKLFTVYLTEFNTLDDADVQGFENMAQQTYGMQHKERWERWAAQNQPSRALRSVVPYAVTYRWLLHFDGAPLFEPSEEAKPVLMRRWKIPLDERKYMDMWIPTFKAMVLRGHVLGPPDVGPDADMEVKVGRMVRDLEKDTWKWVPLSAEEAHRMGYLEEPGVLG
;
A
#
# COMPACT_ATOMS: atom_id res chain seq x y z
N MET A 1 -8.45 18.92 43.11
CA MET A 1 -7.49 17.87 42.75
C MET A 1 -7.65 17.60 41.26
N SER A 2 -6.80 18.25 40.48
CA SER A 2 -6.84 18.33 39.02
C SER A 2 -5.85 17.32 38.44
N VAL A 3 -6.34 16.39 37.64
CA VAL A 3 -5.51 15.46 36.88
C VAL A 3 -5.41 15.96 35.45
N SER A 4 -4.18 16.30 35.06
CA SER A 4 -3.76 16.74 33.74
C SER A 4 -3.75 15.58 32.76
N LEU A 5 -4.41 15.74 31.62
CA LEU A 5 -4.26 14.91 30.43
C LEU A 5 -3.12 15.49 29.59
N SER A 6 -2.08 14.71 29.32
CA SER A 6 -0.98 15.09 28.44
C SER A 6 -1.28 14.70 27.00
N ASP A 7 -1.27 15.71 26.13
CA ASP A 7 -1.14 15.61 24.68
C ASP A 7 0.19 14.96 24.31
N ASP A 8 0.17 13.92 23.48
CA ASP A 8 1.33 13.46 22.72
C ASP A 8 0.87 12.63 21.50
N THR A 9 0.65 13.30 20.37
CA THR A 9 0.69 12.68 19.02
C THR A 9 0.78 13.78 17.95
N ALA A 10 1.91 14.49 17.93
CA ALA A 10 2.31 15.32 16.79
C ALA A 10 3.81 15.61 16.84
N ALA A 11 4.64 14.90 16.06
CA ALA A 11 5.92 15.40 15.54
C ALA A 11 6.63 14.39 14.63
N LEU A 12 7.48 14.94 13.74
CA LEU A 12 8.45 14.35 12.80
C LEU A 12 7.87 14.19 11.39
N VAL A 13 8.30 14.95 10.37
CA VAL A 13 9.69 15.24 9.99
C VAL A 13 9.83 16.65 9.39
N ALA A 14 10.66 17.49 10.01
CA ALA A 14 11.35 18.58 9.33
C ALA A 14 12.83 18.19 9.27
N SER A 15 13.40 18.05 8.07
CA SER A 15 14.81 17.73 7.89
C SER A 15 15.53 18.84 7.13
N THR A 16 16.48 19.42 7.85
CA THR A 16 17.33 20.55 7.52
C THR A 16 18.38 20.16 6.49
N SER A 17 18.48 20.91 5.39
CA SER A 17 19.57 20.78 4.43
C SER A 17 20.88 21.33 5.02
N GLN A 18 21.89 20.49 5.20
CA GLN A 18 23.27 20.91 5.39
C GLN A 18 24.09 20.58 4.15
N THR A 19 24.65 21.63 3.56
CA THR A 19 25.51 21.62 2.39
C THR A 19 26.96 21.37 2.83
N VAL A 20 27.53 20.21 2.48
CA VAL A 20 28.97 19.94 2.63
C VAL A 20 29.65 20.13 1.28
N ALA A 21 30.65 21.02 1.24
CA ALA A 21 31.46 21.28 0.05
C ALA A 21 32.46 20.14 -0.21
N GLN A 22 32.50 19.64 -1.44
CA GLN A 22 33.53 18.70 -1.91
C GLN A 22 34.57 19.38 -2.82
N PRO A 23 35.84 18.93 -2.78
CA PRO A 23 36.91 19.47 -3.61
C PRO A 23 36.87 18.95 -5.04
N SER A 24 37.10 19.85 -6.00
CA SER A 24 37.07 19.62 -7.44
C SER A 24 38.39 19.06 -7.98
N SER A 25 38.37 17.84 -8.53
CA SER A 25 39.41 17.33 -9.45
C SER A 25 38.78 17.00 -10.80
N SER A 26 39.09 17.80 -11.82
CA SER A 26 38.55 17.70 -13.17
C SER A 26 39.38 16.78 -14.06
N THR A 27 38.93 15.54 -14.25
CA THR A 27 39.25 14.74 -15.44
C THR A 27 38.00 14.71 -16.32
N ALA A 28 38.11 15.31 -17.52
CA ALA A 28 37.02 15.42 -18.48
C ALA A 28 36.61 14.02 -18.98
N THR A 29 35.64 13.44 -18.29
CA THR A 29 34.96 12.21 -18.71
C THR A 29 33.94 12.61 -19.78
N PRO A 30 33.83 11.88 -20.90
CA PRO A 30 32.81 12.18 -21.92
C PRO A 30 31.43 12.24 -21.25
N SER A 31 30.75 13.36 -21.43
CA SER A 31 29.40 13.61 -20.94
C SER A 31 28.47 12.49 -21.43
N ARG A 32 28.27 11.48 -20.57
CA ARG A 32 27.27 10.43 -20.76
C ARG A 32 25.91 11.10 -20.63
N THR A 33 25.30 11.40 -21.76
CA THR A 33 23.90 11.80 -21.80
C THR A 33 23.08 10.63 -21.25
N LYS A 34 22.54 10.81 -20.04
CA LYS A 34 21.58 9.87 -19.44
C LYS A 34 20.41 9.73 -20.41
N GLY A 35 20.21 8.53 -20.94
CA GLY A 35 19.17 8.25 -21.91
C GLY A 35 17.98 7.60 -21.21
N GLN A 36 16.81 8.22 -21.28
CA GLN A 36 15.55 7.55 -20.91
C GLN A 36 15.17 6.51 -21.96
N CYS A 37 14.39 5.50 -21.58
CA CYS A 37 13.80 4.60 -22.57
C CYS A 37 12.91 5.38 -23.54
N ILE A 38 13.44 5.69 -24.73
CA ILE A 38 12.80 6.51 -25.76
C ILE A 38 11.58 5.79 -26.37
N ALA A 39 11.58 4.45 -26.35
CA ALA A 39 10.65 3.66 -27.14
C ALA A 39 9.24 3.52 -26.56
N CYS A 40 9.06 3.43 -25.23
CA CYS A 40 7.74 3.15 -24.66
C CYS A 40 7.57 3.59 -23.20
N CYS A 41 8.39 3.09 -22.27
CA CYS A 41 8.04 3.23 -20.86
C CYS A 41 8.35 4.62 -20.29
N LYS A 42 9.42 5.28 -20.74
CA LYS A 42 9.98 6.51 -20.12
C LYS A 42 10.25 6.41 -18.60
N VAL A 43 10.06 5.22 -17.99
CA VAL A 43 10.24 4.96 -16.56
C VAL A 43 11.72 4.72 -16.23
N ILE A 44 12.43 3.93 -17.05
CA ILE A 44 13.81 3.55 -16.76
C ILE A 44 14.80 4.57 -17.34
N ASN A 45 15.69 5.06 -16.48
CA ASN A 45 16.80 5.93 -16.84
C ASN A 45 18.08 5.09 -17.00
N TYR A 46 18.73 5.19 -18.15
CA TYR A 46 19.98 4.48 -18.41
C TYR A 46 21.18 5.42 -18.34
N CYS A 47 22.30 4.84 -17.90
CA CYS A 47 23.61 5.49 -17.92
C CYS A 47 24.04 5.94 -19.33
N GLY A 48 23.49 5.30 -20.37
CA GLY A 48 23.78 5.50 -21.77
C GLY A 48 23.16 4.38 -22.63
N ALA A 49 23.33 4.49 -23.95
CA ALA A 49 22.69 3.58 -24.92
C ALA A 49 23.16 2.11 -24.81
N GLU A 50 24.33 1.85 -24.24
CA GLU A 50 24.81 0.48 -24.00
C GLU A 50 24.04 -0.20 -22.87
N CYS A 51 23.90 0.47 -21.72
CA CYS A 51 23.06 0.05 -20.59
C CYS A 51 21.63 -0.27 -21.09
N GLN A 52 21.05 0.63 -21.90
CA GLN A 52 19.72 0.45 -22.47
C GLN A 52 19.63 -0.80 -23.38
N ARG A 53 20.59 -1.01 -24.29
CA ARG A 53 20.58 -2.16 -25.21
C ARG A 53 20.82 -3.50 -24.49
N ALA A 54 21.57 -3.50 -23.40
CA ALA A 54 21.73 -4.69 -22.56
C ALA A 54 20.42 -5.05 -21.86
N ASP A 55 19.81 -4.08 -21.16
CA ASP A 55 18.53 -4.27 -20.48
C ASP A 55 17.40 -4.67 -21.45
N TRP A 56 17.36 -4.05 -22.65
CA TRP A 56 16.43 -4.42 -23.71
C TRP A 56 16.47 -5.90 -24.08
N ARG A 57 17.68 -6.49 -24.12
CA ARG A 57 17.88 -7.92 -24.41
C ARG A 57 17.57 -8.80 -23.20
N ASN A 58 17.78 -8.30 -21.98
CA ASN A 58 17.61 -9.06 -20.75
C ASN A 58 16.16 -9.19 -20.27
N GLY A 59 15.21 -8.50 -20.90
CA GLY A 59 13.80 -8.68 -20.58
C GLY A 59 12.97 -7.41 -20.72
N HIS A 60 13.61 -6.24 -20.73
CA HIS A 60 12.89 -4.97 -20.78
C HIS A 60 11.95 -4.86 -21.98
N LYS A 61 12.31 -5.45 -23.14
CA LYS A 61 11.41 -5.48 -24.31
C LYS A 61 10.02 -6.06 -23.99
N LYS A 62 9.93 -7.07 -23.13
CA LYS A 62 8.67 -7.75 -22.78
C LYS A 62 7.82 -6.87 -21.86
N VAL A 63 8.46 -6.15 -20.94
CA VAL A 63 7.78 -5.35 -19.91
C VAL A 63 7.61 -3.88 -20.30
N CYS A 64 8.39 -3.34 -21.24
CA CYS A 64 8.37 -1.92 -21.63
C CYS A 64 7.00 -1.46 -22.09
N LYS A 65 6.28 -2.30 -22.84
CA LYS A 65 4.92 -1.97 -23.31
C LYS A 65 3.93 -1.90 -22.14
N SER A 66 4.05 -2.81 -21.17
CA SER A 66 3.22 -2.78 -19.97
C SER A 66 3.50 -1.52 -19.16
N TYR A 67 4.79 -1.22 -18.92
CA TYR A 67 5.21 -0.01 -18.22
C TYR A 67 4.77 1.28 -18.94
N GLY A 68 4.85 1.33 -20.27
CA GLY A 68 4.40 2.50 -21.05
C GLY A 68 2.89 2.75 -20.96
N ILE A 69 2.07 1.70 -21.06
CA ILE A 69 0.61 1.84 -20.92
C ILE A 69 0.25 2.37 -19.53
N HIS A 70 0.92 1.89 -18.49
CA HIS A 70 0.70 2.37 -17.13
C HIS A 70 1.18 3.81 -16.93
N ALA A 71 2.36 4.16 -17.47
CA ALA A 71 2.90 5.51 -17.37
C ALA A 71 1.99 6.55 -18.06
N ASP A 72 1.55 6.29 -19.29
CA ASP A 72 0.66 7.19 -20.02
C ASP A 72 -0.67 7.37 -19.29
N GLN A 73 -1.22 6.28 -18.74
CA GLN A 73 -2.47 6.36 -17.99
C GLN A 73 -2.32 7.13 -16.68
N GLN A 74 -1.19 6.97 -15.98
CA GLN A 74 -0.89 7.72 -14.75
C GLN A 74 -0.69 9.21 -15.02
N ASP A 75 -0.05 9.59 -16.14
CA ASP A 75 0.07 10.99 -16.53
C ASP A 75 -1.29 11.61 -16.87
N ILE A 76 -2.16 10.88 -17.59
CA ILE A 76 -3.54 11.31 -17.85
C ILE A 76 -4.30 11.51 -16.53
N ASP A 77 -4.21 10.56 -15.62
CA ASP A 77 -4.90 10.60 -14.33
C ASP A 77 -4.38 11.73 -13.43
N HIS A 78 -3.09 12.00 -13.45
CA HIS A 78 -2.48 13.15 -12.78
C HIS A 78 -2.95 14.49 -13.35
N THR A 79 -2.95 14.64 -14.68
CA THR A 79 -3.48 15.86 -15.32
C THR A 79 -4.94 16.08 -14.95
N ARG A 80 -5.75 15.01 -14.88
CA ARG A 80 -7.15 15.08 -14.43
C ARG A 80 -7.28 15.50 -12.97
N MET A 81 -6.46 14.94 -12.08
CA MET A 81 -6.43 15.30 -10.65
C MET A 81 -6.08 16.78 -10.48
N LEU A 82 -5.00 17.26 -11.10
CA LEU A 82 -4.61 18.67 -11.00
C LEU A 82 -5.66 19.62 -11.57
N ALA A 83 -6.30 19.26 -12.69
CA ALA A 83 -7.38 20.06 -13.25
C ALA A 83 -8.60 20.12 -12.32
N PHE A 84 -8.90 19.03 -11.61
CA PHE A 84 -9.95 18.98 -10.60
C PHE A 84 -9.61 19.87 -9.39
N LEU A 85 -8.39 19.75 -8.86
CA LEU A 85 -7.93 20.56 -7.73
C LEU A 85 -7.86 22.05 -8.08
N ALA A 86 -7.45 22.40 -9.30
CA ALA A 86 -7.45 23.79 -9.77
C ALA A 86 -8.86 24.41 -9.78
N LYS A 87 -9.90 23.61 -10.10
CA LYS A 87 -11.30 24.07 -10.01
C LYS A 87 -11.75 24.24 -8.56
N ARG A 88 -11.34 23.33 -7.67
CA ARG A 88 -11.67 23.36 -6.25
C ARG A 88 -10.98 24.51 -5.51
N HIS A 89 -9.77 24.87 -5.92
CA HIS A 89 -8.93 25.90 -5.29
C HIS A 89 -8.50 26.95 -6.33
N PRO A 90 -9.41 27.85 -6.76
CA PRO A 90 -9.08 28.89 -7.74
C PRO A 90 -7.91 29.77 -7.26
N GLY A 91 -6.90 29.95 -8.11
CA GLY A 91 -5.71 30.75 -7.82
C GLY A 91 -4.59 30.00 -7.07
N ALA A 92 -4.78 28.73 -6.71
CA ALA A 92 -3.71 27.91 -6.16
C ALA A 92 -2.57 27.74 -7.17
N SER A 93 -1.34 27.83 -6.69
CA SER A 93 -0.14 27.56 -7.49
C SER A 93 -0.03 26.07 -7.81
N GLN A 94 0.72 25.75 -8.88
CA GLN A 94 0.99 24.36 -9.27
C GLN A 94 1.60 23.52 -8.14
N ARG A 95 2.41 24.15 -7.27
CA ARG A 95 3.00 23.47 -6.10
C ARG A 95 1.91 23.11 -5.08
N GLN A 96 1.07 24.08 -4.71
CA GLN A 96 -0.04 23.83 -3.78
C GLN A 96 -1.00 22.75 -4.28
N LEU A 97 -1.27 22.69 -5.58
CA LEU A 97 -2.10 21.63 -6.17
C LEU A 97 -1.44 20.24 -6.05
N LYS A 98 -0.11 20.14 -6.16
CA LYS A 98 0.62 18.88 -5.97
C LYS A 98 0.66 18.47 -4.49
N ASP A 99 0.90 19.43 -3.60
CA ASP A 99 0.91 19.19 -2.16
C ASP A 99 -0.48 18.68 -1.70
N GLU A 100 -1.56 19.24 -2.24
CA GLU A 100 -2.93 18.77 -2.00
C GLU A 100 -3.20 17.38 -2.62
N GLU A 101 -2.73 17.11 -3.84
CA GLU A 101 -2.80 15.78 -4.46
C GLU A 101 -2.14 14.70 -3.59
N GLU A 102 -0.95 15.00 -3.04
CA GLU A 102 -0.22 14.13 -2.13
C GLU A 102 -0.99 13.91 -0.82
N ALA A 103 -1.49 14.98 -0.19
CA ALA A 103 -2.30 14.88 1.02
C ALA A 103 -3.57 14.03 0.83
N LEU A 104 -4.23 14.13 -0.33
CA LEU A 104 -5.40 13.31 -0.66
C LEU A 104 -5.04 11.83 -0.84
N PHE A 105 -3.89 11.53 -1.44
CA PHE A 105 -3.38 10.16 -1.56
C PHE A 105 -3.04 9.57 -0.19
N ASP A 106 -2.38 10.34 0.68
CA ASP A 106 -2.06 9.96 2.06
C ASP A 106 -3.32 9.68 2.88
N ALA A 107 -4.32 10.55 2.78
CA ALA A 107 -5.60 10.37 3.48
C ALA A 107 -6.33 9.10 3.01
N TRP A 108 -6.31 8.81 1.71
CA TRP A 108 -6.89 7.58 1.17
C TRP A 108 -6.11 6.34 1.63
N TYR A 109 -4.78 6.40 1.61
CA TYR A 109 -3.92 5.32 2.07
C TYR A 109 -4.17 5.01 3.55
N ALA A 110 -4.22 6.04 4.40
CA ALA A 110 -4.50 5.90 5.83
C ALA A 110 -5.88 5.26 6.06
N ALA A 111 -6.92 5.70 5.33
CA ALA A 111 -8.26 5.12 5.45
C ALA A 111 -8.32 3.64 5.03
N HIS A 112 -7.50 3.21 4.07
CA HIS A 112 -7.48 1.84 3.54
C HIS A 112 -6.38 0.96 4.11
N LYS A 113 -5.53 1.45 5.02
CA LYS A 113 -4.34 0.72 5.49
C LYS A 113 -4.65 -0.69 5.98
N ALA A 114 -5.65 -0.85 6.84
CA ALA A 114 -6.06 -2.18 7.32
C ALA A 114 -6.59 -3.07 6.18
N SER A 115 -7.39 -2.51 5.26
CA SER A 115 -7.90 -3.22 4.07
C SER A 115 -6.75 -3.73 3.19
N ILE A 116 -5.75 -2.88 2.95
CA ILE A 116 -4.55 -3.18 2.17
C ILE A 116 -3.75 -4.30 2.83
N GLN A 117 -3.46 -4.19 4.12
CA GLN A 117 -2.69 -5.20 4.85
C GLN A 117 -3.37 -6.58 4.79
N ARG A 118 -4.69 -6.63 4.95
CA ARG A 118 -5.45 -7.88 4.84
C ARG A 118 -5.45 -8.43 3.40
N ALA A 119 -5.59 -7.57 2.38
CA ALA A 119 -5.46 -8.00 0.99
C ALA A 119 -4.07 -8.58 0.67
N VAL A 120 -3.01 -7.97 1.20
CA VAL A 120 -1.61 -8.41 1.05
C VAL A 120 -1.41 -9.78 1.69
N ILE A 121 -1.85 -9.97 2.94
CA ILE A 121 -1.75 -11.26 3.64
C ILE A 121 -2.53 -12.33 2.89
N ALA A 122 -3.74 -12.04 2.41
CA ALA A 122 -4.54 -12.98 1.64
C ALA A 122 -3.84 -13.39 0.33
N ALA A 123 -3.24 -12.43 -0.38
CA ALA A 123 -2.49 -12.70 -1.60
C ALA A 123 -1.22 -13.54 -1.33
N PHE A 124 -0.51 -13.25 -0.25
CA PHE A 124 0.64 -14.04 0.19
C PHE A 124 0.25 -15.49 0.51
N MET A 125 -0.79 -15.68 1.32
CA MET A 125 -1.32 -17.00 1.65
C MET A 125 -1.76 -17.76 0.39
N ASN A 126 -2.25 -17.04 -0.62
CA ASN A 126 -2.59 -17.64 -1.89
C ASN A 126 -1.38 -18.18 -2.64
N ALA A 127 -0.34 -17.36 -2.79
CA ALA A 127 0.87 -17.71 -3.52
C ALA A 127 1.78 -18.70 -2.79
N VAL A 128 1.66 -18.78 -1.46
CA VAL A 128 2.40 -19.74 -0.63
C VAL A 128 1.42 -20.67 0.09
N PRO A 129 0.90 -21.72 -0.56
CA PRO A 129 -0.04 -22.65 0.07
C PRO A 129 0.46 -23.27 1.38
N ARG A 130 1.79 -23.44 1.54
CA ARG A 130 2.40 -23.93 2.78
C ARG A 130 2.27 -22.97 3.96
N ALA A 131 2.15 -21.67 3.71
CA ALA A 131 1.94 -20.67 4.77
C ALA A 131 0.55 -20.80 5.42
N ARG A 132 -0.41 -21.41 4.71
CA ARG A 132 -1.82 -21.54 5.13
C ARG A 132 -2.03 -22.51 6.30
N VAL A 133 -1.05 -23.33 6.67
CA VAL A 133 -1.19 -24.26 7.81
C VAL A 133 -0.02 -24.04 8.75
N PRO A 134 -0.24 -23.49 9.96
CA PRO A 134 0.77 -23.45 11.00
C PRO A 134 0.95 -24.86 11.55
N ILE A 135 1.76 -25.66 10.86
CA ILE A 135 2.26 -26.93 11.39
C ILE A 135 3.49 -26.60 12.24
N PRO A 136 3.63 -27.13 13.46
CA PRO A 136 4.86 -26.98 14.24
C PRO A 136 6.09 -27.36 13.40
N GLY A 137 7.07 -26.46 13.30
CA GLY A 137 8.28 -26.63 12.49
C GLY A 137 8.15 -26.27 11.00
N ASN A 138 7.00 -25.78 10.54
CA ASN A 138 6.85 -25.24 9.18
C ASN A 138 7.23 -23.76 9.17
N GLU A 139 8.52 -23.49 9.01
CA GLU A 139 9.04 -22.14 8.82
C GLU A 139 8.43 -21.52 7.55
N LEU A 140 8.00 -20.27 7.64
CA LEU A 140 7.57 -19.52 6.46
C LEU A 140 8.79 -19.38 5.53
N PRO A 141 8.60 -19.41 4.20
CA PRO A 141 9.70 -19.12 3.29
C PRO A 141 10.24 -17.71 3.60
N ASP A 142 11.50 -17.48 3.26
CA ASP A 142 12.00 -16.11 3.22
C ASP A 142 11.20 -15.32 2.17
N ILE A 143 10.57 -14.25 2.62
CA ILE A 143 9.75 -13.36 1.80
C ILE A 143 10.40 -11.99 1.60
N SER A 144 11.67 -11.84 1.97
CA SER A 144 12.47 -10.63 1.74
C SER A 144 12.44 -10.19 0.27
N SER A 145 12.42 -11.15 -0.66
CA SER A 145 12.38 -10.90 -2.10
C SER A 145 10.98 -10.80 -2.69
N TRP A 146 9.92 -10.82 -1.89
CA TRP A 146 8.56 -10.73 -2.40
C TRP A 146 8.06 -9.29 -2.32
N LEU A 147 7.14 -8.90 -3.20
CA LEU A 147 6.50 -7.58 -3.12
C LEU A 147 5.06 -7.66 -3.62
N TYR A 148 4.12 -7.18 -2.81
CA TYR A 148 2.75 -6.94 -3.24
C TYR A 148 2.58 -5.50 -3.70
N THR A 149 2.31 -5.29 -4.98
CA THR A 149 2.12 -3.96 -5.56
C THR A 149 0.65 -3.69 -5.80
N ILE A 150 0.17 -2.56 -5.30
CA ILE A 150 -1.15 -2.01 -5.54
C ILE A 150 -0.97 -0.72 -6.34
N ALA A 151 -1.60 -0.62 -7.50
CA ALA A 151 -1.65 0.64 -8.22
C ALA A 151 -3.07 1.19 -8.21
N VAL A 152 -3.17 2.47 -7.86
CA VAL A 152 -4.43 3.17 -7.69
C VAL A 152 -4.54 4.32 -8.66
N ARG A 153 -5.78 4.71 -8.93
CA ARG A 153 -6.10 5.84 -9.79
C ARG A 153 -7.21 6.69 -9.19
N PRO A 154 -7.20 8.01 -9.43
CA PRO A 154 -8.15 8.92 -8.86
C PRO A 154 -9.57 8.64 -9.36
N ARG A 155 -10.52 8.79 -8.46
CA ARG A 155 -11.96 8.72 -8.69
C ARG A 155 -12.57 10.02 -8.19
N LEU A 156 -12.60 10.99 -9.09
CA LEU A 156 -12.97 12.35 -8.77
C LEU A 156 -14.50 12.48 -8.81
N PRO A 157 -15.13 13.16 -7.83
CA PRO A 157 -16.55 13.46 -7.89
C PRO A 157 -16.85 14.39 -9.07
N ALA A 158 -18.09 14.34 -9.57
CA ALA A 158 -18.52 15.21 -10.66
C ALA A 158 -18.54 16.70 -10.25
N ASP A 159 -18.89 16.97 -8.99
CA ASP A 159 -18.82 18.30 -8.39
C ASP A 159 -17.47 18.51 -7.67
N PRO A 160 -16.62 19.44 -8.14
CA PRO A 160 -15.34 19.77 -7.49
C PRO A 160 -15.46 20.31 -6.06
N HIS A 161 -16.63 20.81 -5.68
CA HIS A 161 -16.86 21.39 -4.34
C HIS A 161 -17.52 20.41 -3.38
N ALA A 162 -17.92 19.22 -3.84
CA ALA A 162 -18.42 18.17 -2.97
C ALA A 162 -17.37 17.81 -1.89
N PRO A 163 -17.80 17.41 -0.68
CA PRO A 163 -16.90 16.88 0.33
C PRO A 163 -16.11 15.69 -0.22
N LEU A 164 -14.79 15.69 0.01
CA LEU A 164 -13.91 14.62 -0.44
C LEU A 164 -13.89 13.50 0.61
N ASP A 165 -14.53 12.39 0.29
CA ASP A 165 -14.53 11.17 1.11
C ASP A 165 -13.20 10.43 0.93
N PRO A 166 -12.32 10.38 1.95
CA PRO A 166 -11.00 9.79 1.82
C PRO A 166 -11.06 8.31 1.43
N SER A 167 -12.16 7.61 1.71
CA SER A 167 -12.31 6.20 1.33
C SER A 167 -12.62 5.99 -0.16
N LYS A 168 -13.07 7.03 -0.88
CA LYS A 168 -13.56 6.94 -2.27
C LYS A 168 -12.69 7.64 -3.31
N LEU A 169 -11.70 8.41 -2.87
CA LEU A 169 -10.87 9.25 -3.74
C LEU A 169 -10.06 8.47 -4.78
N PHE A 170 -9.74 7.21 -4.51
CA PHE A 170 -9.01 6.36 -5.43
C PHE A 170 -9.68 5.01 -5.62
N THR A 171 -9.37 4.38 -6.75
CA THR A 171 -9.75 3.01 -7.09
C THR A 171 -8.52 2.19 -7.41
N VAL A 172 -8.55 0.92 -7.01
CA VAL A 172 -7.47 -0.02 -7.31
C VAL A 172 -7.68 -0.56 -8.72
N TYR A 173 -6.73 -0.30 -9.63
CA TYR A 173 -6.80 -0.82 -11.00
C TYR A 173 -5.85 -2.01 -11.22
N LEU A 174 -4.75 -2.08 -10.48
CA LEU A 174 -3.77 -3.15 -10.57
C LEU A 174 -3.41 -3.66 -9.17
N THR A 175 -3.23 -4.97 -9.09
CA THR A 175 -2.73 -5.69 -7.92
C THR A 175 -1.84 -6.80 -8.44
N GLU A 176 -0.60 -6.83 -8.02
CA GLU A 176 0.37 -7.84 -8.44
C GLU A 176 1.12 -8.36 -7.22
N PHE A 177 1.45 -9.64 -7.25
CA PHE A 177 2.31 -10.26 -6.24
C PHE A 177 3.48 -10.89 -6.96
N ASN A 178 4.65 -10.28 -6.81
CA ASN A 178 5.84 -10.61 -7.59
C ASN A 178 6.96 -11.05 -6.64
N THR A 179 7.76 -12.00 -7.09
CA THR A 179 9.11 -12.21 -6.56
C THR A 179 10.05 -11.31 -7.32
N LEU A 180 10.76 -10.45 -6.61
CA LEU A 180 11.82 -9.60 -7.11
C LEU A 180 13.08 -10.45 -7.31
N ASP A 181 13.85 -10.18 -8.36
CA ASP A 181 15.19 -10.73 -8.49
C ASP A 181 16.17 -9.99 -7.56
N ASP A 182 17.35 -10.55 -7.31
CA ASP A 182 18.30 -9.97 -6.33
C ASP A 182 18.68 -8.50 -6.64
N ALA A 183 18.72 -8.12 -7.93
CA ALA A 183 19.06 -6.77 -8.34
C ALA A 183 17.89 -5.80 -8.07
N ASP A 184 16.67 -6.23 -8.36
CA ASP A 184 15.45 -5.51 -8.02
C ASP A 184 15.31 -5.39 -6.50
N VAL A 185 15.51 -6.48 -5.74
CA VAL A 185 15.50 -6.46 -4.26
C VAL A 185 16.45 -5.39 -3.74
N GLN A 186 17.71 -5.36 -4.17
CA GLN A 186 18.66 -4.35 -3.71
C GLN A 186 18.24 -2.93 -4.10
N GLY A 187 17.70 -2.75 -5.31
CA GLY A 187 17.16 -1.46 -5.77
C GLY A 187 15.96 -0.99 -4.93
N PHE A 188 15.04 -1.91 -4.63
CA PHE A 188 13.86 -1.69 -3.81
C PHE A 188 14.22 -1.44 -2.35
N GLU A 189 15.15 -2.19 -1.77
CA GLU A 189 15.67 -1.98 -0.43
C GLU A 189 16.33 -0.61 -0.30
N ASN A 190 17.16 -0.23 -1.27
CA ASN A 190 17.80 1.09 -1.28
C ASN A 190 16.75 2.21 -1.37
N MET A 191 15.75 2.07 -2.24
CA MET A 191 14.65 3.03 -2.36
C MET A 191 13.85 3.10 -1.06
N ALA A 192 13.46 1.97 -0.48
CA ALA A 192 12.70 1.91 0.76
C ALA A 192 13.49 2.51 1.94
N GLN A 193 14.78 2.22 2.04
CA GLN A 193 15.68 2.81 3.05
C GLN A 193 15.82 4.32 2.86
N GLN A 194 16.02 4.80 1.63
CA GLN A 194 16.18 6.22 1.35
C GLN A 194 14.90 7.02 1.56
N THR A 195 13.74 6.47 1.16
CA THR A 195 12.46 7.17 1.20
C THR A 195 11.79 7.09 2.56
N TYR A 196 11.89 5.95 3.27
CA TYR A 196 11.13 5.70 4.51
C TYR A 196 12.01 5.39 5.73
N GLY A 197 13.34 5.39 5.59
CA GLY A 197 14.28 5.34 6.71
C GLY A 197 14.25 4.06 7.55
N MET A 198 13.58 2.98 7.11
CA MET A 198 13.44 1.74 7.87
C MET A 198 13.32 0.50 6.98
N GLN A 199 13.90 -0.62 7.44
CA GLN A 199 13.44 -1.95 7.05
C GLN A 199 12.09 -2.17 7.74
N HIS A 200 10.99 -2.19 6.98
CA HIS A 200 9.61 -2.38 7.47
C HIS A 200 9.46 -3.55 8.45
N LYS A 201 10.26 -4.61 8.27
CA LYS A 201 10.37 -5.74 9.21
C LYS A 201 10.78 -5.30 10.62
N GLU A 202 11.88 -4.55 10.75
CA GLU A 202 12.37 -4.04 12.04
C GLU A 202 11.34 -3.15 12.74
N ARG A 203 10.56 -2.38 11.97
CA ARG A 203 9.47 -1.54 12.51
C ARG A 203 8.41 -2.40 13.22
N TRP A 204 7.97 -3.47 12.57
CA TRP A 204 6.97 -4.38 13.12
C TRP A 204 7.52 -5.24 14.26
N GLU A 205 8.78 -5.66 14.19
CA GLU A 205 9.46 -6.34 15.30
C GLU A 205 9.58 -5.43 16.53
N ARG A 206 9.96 -4.16 16.33
CA ARG A 206 9.99 -3.16 17.40
C ARG A 206 8.60 -2.89 17.97
N TRP A 207 7.59 -2.75 17.10
CA TRP A 207 6.21 -2.61 17.53
C TRP A 207 5.78 -3.80 18.38
N ALA A 208 6.07 -5.03 17.95
CA ALA A 208 5.73 -6.24 18.69
C ALA A 208 6.46 -6.29 20.05
N ALA A 209 7.74 -5.92 20.10
CA ALA A 209 8.49 -5.86 21.36
C ALA A 209 7.91 -4.83 22.36
N GLN A 210 7.43 -3.69 21.87
CA GLN A 210 6.90 -2.60 22.69
C GLN A 210 5.46 -2.84 23.16
N ASN A 211 4.62 -3.43 22.31
CA ASN A 211 3.19 -3.55 22.56
C ASN A 211 2.80 -4.93 23.14
N GLN A 212 3.75 -5.88 23.19
CA GLN A 212 3.54 -7.23 23.69
C GLN A 212 2.24 -7.82 23.12
N PRO A 213 2.13 -7.94 21.78
CA PRO A 213 0.93 -8.43 21.14
C PRO A 213 0.57 -9.78 21.76
N SER A 214 -0.73 -10.07 21.78
CA SER A 214 -1.25 -11.31 22.33
C SER A 214 -0.70 -12.56 21.63
N ARG A 215 -0.05 -12.38 20.47
CA ARG A 215 0.34 -13.40 19.51
C ARG A 215 1.72 -13.11 18.94
N ALA A 216 2.49 -14.15 18.64
CA ALA A 216 3.82 -13.98 18.06
C ALA A 216 3.73 -13.45 16.61
N LEU A 217 4.58 -12.48 16.27
CA LEU A 217 4.78 -12.04 14.89
C LEU A 217 5.54 -13.14 14.15
N ARG A 218 4.93 -13.73 13.12
CA ARG A 218 5.56 -14.78 12.30
C ARG A 218 6.40 -14.20 11.17
N SER A 219 5.88 -13.18 10.50
CA SER A 219 6.54 -12.53 9.36
C SER A 219 5.91 -11.18 9.06
N VAL A 220 6.47 -10.45 8.09
CA VAL A 220 5.97 -9.18 7.60
C VAL A 220 6.00 -9.22 6.08
N VAL A 221 4.83 -9.18 5.44
CA VAL A 221 4.75 -9.22 3.98
C VAL A 221 4.92 -7.80 3.43
N PRO A 222 5.99 -7.49 2.69
CA PRO A 222 6.20 -6.16 2.11
C PRO A 222 5.15 -5.85 1.03
N TYR A 223 4.72 -4.59 1.01
CA TYR A 223 3.85 -4.10 -0.04
C TYR A 223 4.14 -2.64 -0.43
N ALA A 224 3.78 -2.30 -1.66
CA ALA A 224 3.85 -0.97 -2.22
C ALA A 224 2.47 -0.54 -2.72
N VAL A 225 2.07 0.69 -2.40
CA VAL A 225 0.88 1.33 -2.96
C VAL A 225 1.32 2.53 -3.77
N THR A 226 0.94 2.55 -5.04
CA THR A 226 1.46 3.52 -6.01
C THR A 226 0.34 4.33 -6.64
N TYR A 227 0.56 5.63 -6.71
CA TYR A 227 -0.18 6.55 -7.55
C TYR A 227 0.82 7.46 -8.25
N ARG A 228 1.08 7.19 -9.54
CA ARG A 228 2.12 7.89 -10.30
C ARG A 228 3.50 7.77 -9.60
N TRP A 229 4.09 8.90 -9.21
CA TRP A 229 5.36 8.98 -8.48
C TRP A 229 5.17 8.93 -6.97
N LEU A 230 3.93 9.05 -6.49
CA LEU A 230 3.62 8.89 -5.08
C LEU A 230 3.63 7.40 -4.75
N LEU A 231 4.32 7.08 -3.68
CA LEU A 231 4.53 5.73 -3.20
C LEU A 231 4.21 5.73 -1.71
N HIS A 232 3.52 4.68 -1.27
CA HIS A 232 3.55 4.23 0.12
C HIS A 232 4.17 2.86 0.15
N PHE A 233 5.20 2.69 0.95
CA PHE A 233 5.86 1.41 1.15
C PHE A 233 5.77 1.01 2.62
N ASP A 234 5.24 -0.18 2.89
CA ASP A 234 5.01 -0.65 4.25
C ASP A 234 5.01 -2.18 4.30
N GLY A 235 4.83 -2.74 5.50
CA GLY A 235 4.69 -4.17 5.72
C GLY A 235 3.31 -4.54 6.26
N ALA A 236 2.78 -5.68 5.84
CA ALA A 236 1.60 -6.30 6.42
C ALA A 236 2.06 -7.35 7.44
N PRO A 237 1.90 -7.11 8.76
CA PRO A 237 2.37 -8.03 9.76
C PRO A 237 1.49 -9.28 9.82
N LEU A 238 2.12 -10.44 9.80
CA LEU A 238 1.46 -11.74 9.89
C LEU A 238 1.72 -12.32 11.29
N PHE A 239 0.69 -12.36 12.12
CA PHE A 239 0.73 -12.94 13.47
C PHE A 239 0.24 -14.39 13.47
N GLU A 240 0.57 -15.13 14.52
CA GLU A 240 -0.08 -16.42 14.79
C GLU A 240 -1.60 -16.21 15.01
N PRO A 241 -2.50 -17.06 14.47
CA PRO A 241 -3.94 -16.92 14.68
C PRO A 241 -4.34 -17.01 16.15
N SER A 242 -5.30 -16.17 16.59
CA SER A 242 -5.85 -16.25 17.95
C SER A 242 -6.64 -17.55 18.18
N GLU A 243 -6.86 -17.95 19.43
CA GLU A 243 -7.67 -19.14 19.74
C GLU A 243 -9.10 -19.03 19.19
N GLU A 244 -9.66 -17.82 19.16
CA GLU A 244 -10.98 -17.53 18.59
C GLU A 244 -10.97 -17.57 17.05
N ALA A 245 -9.86 -17.17 16.42
CA ALA A 245 -9.69 -17.22 14.97
C ALA A 245 -9.50 -18.65 14.45
N LYS A 246 -8.88 -19.54 15.24
CA LYS A 246 -8.60 -20.94 14.84
C LYS A 246 -9.85 -21.70 14.37
N PRO A 247 -11.00 -21.71 15.07
CA PRO A 247 -12.22 -22.35 14.57
C PRO A 247 -12.70 -21.79 13.24
N VAL A 248 -12.61 -20.46 13.03
CA VAL A 248 -12.99 -19.81 11.77
C VAL A 248 -12.08 -20.29 10.64
N LEU A 249 -10.77 -20.31 10.87
CA LEU A 249 -9.78 -20.81 9.91
C LEU A 249 -9.99 -22.28 9.60
N MET A 250 -10.22 -23.12 10.61
CA MET A 250 -10.52 -24.53 10.41
C MET A 250 -11.78 -24.76 9.57
N ARG A 251 -12.84 -23.95 9.77
CA ARG A 251 -14.04 -24.00 8.89
C ARG A 251 -13.67 -23.64 7.45
N ARG A 252 -12.89 -22.57 7.25
CA ARG A 252 -12.45 -22.12 5.91
C ARG A 252 -11.48 -23.10 5.25
N TRP A 253 -10.70 -23.87 6.02
CA TRP A 253 -9.76 -24.85 5.50
C TRP A 253 -10.39 -26.21 5.21
N LYS A 254 -11.53 -26.54 5.82
CA LYS A 254 -12.29 -27.75 5.47
C LYS A 254 -12.82 -27.73 4.04
N ILE A 255 -12.92 -26.55 3.42
CA ILE A 255 -13.22 -26.39 2.00
C ILE A 255 -12.02 -26.93 1.19
N PRO A 256 -12.21 -27.89 0.26
CA PRO A 256 -11.17 -28.41 -0.62
C PRO A 256 -10.40 -27.29 -1.32
N LEU A 257 -9.09 -27.44 -1.53
CA LEU A 257 -8.21 -26.36 -2.00
C LEU A 257 -8.69 -25.74 -3.33
N ASP A 258 -9.16 -26.58 -4.24
CA ASP A 258 -9.78 -26.26 -5.53
C ASP A 258 -11.15 -25.59 -5.42
N GLU A 259 -11.79 -25.71 -4.26
CA GLU A 259 -13.08 -25.07 -3.92
C GLU A 259 -12.92 -23.83 -3.01
N ARG A 260 -11.70 -23.50 -2.56
CA ARG A 260 -11.41 -22.35 -1.67
C ARG A 260 -11.47 -21.00 -2.40
N LYS A 261 -12.57 -20.76 -3.09
CA LYS A 261 -12.88 -19.50 -3.77
C LYS A 261 -12.74 -18.29 -2.85
N TYR A 262 -12.92 -18.43 -1.54
CA TYR A 262 -12.83 -17.31 -0.62
C TYR A 262 -11.46 -16.62 -0.61
N MET A 263 -10.36 -17.35 -0.82
CA MET A 263 -9.06 -16.69 -0.93
C MET A 263 -8.88 -16.01 -2.29
N ASP A 264 -9.36 -16.62 -3.36
CA ASP A 264 -9.37 -16.00 -4.69
C ASP A 264 -10.30 -14.78 -4.74
N MET A 265 -11.31 -14.74 -3.88
CA MET A 265 -12.24 -13.62 -3.74
C MET A 265 -11.66 -12.44 -2.98
N TRP A 266 -10.56 -12.57 -2.23
CA TRP A 266 -10.04 -11.46 -1.43
C TRP A 266 -9.63 -10.25 -2.26
N ILE A 267 -8.92 -10.46 -3.37
CA ILE A 267 -8.53 -9.36 -4.27
C ILE A 267 -9.76 -8.70 -4.91
N PRO A 268 -10.71 -9.44 -5.52
CA PRO A 268 -11.99 -8.89 -5.97
C PRO A 268 -12.76 -8.16 -4.86
N THR A 269 -12.80 -8.72 -3.65
CA THR A 269 -13.49 -8.14 -2.48
C THR A 269 -12.86 -6.83 -2.07
N PHE A 270 -11.53 -6.78 -1.96
CA PHE A 270 -10.76 -5.57 -1.68
C PHE A 270 -11.03 -4.48 -2.74
N LYS A 271 -10.95 -4.83 -4.04
CA LYS A 271 -11.27 -3.89 -5.12
C LYS A 271 -12.72 -3.38 -5.01
N ALA A 272 -13.66 -4.25 -4.67
CA ALA A 272 -15.07 -3.88 -4.48
C ALA A 272 -15.29 -3.01 -3.23
N MET A 273 -14.56 -3.25 -2.13
CA MET A 273 -14.56 -2.40 -0.95
C MET A 273 -14.09 -0.99 -1.28
N VAL A 274 -12.92 -0.86 -1.91
CA VAL A 274 -12.38 0.44 -2.37
C VAL A 274 -13.39 1.13 -3.29
N LEU A 275 -13.96 0.41 -4.26
CA LEU A 275 -14.95 0.97 -5.18
C LEU A 275 -16.22 1.47 -4.47
N ARG A 276 -16.60 0.89 -3.33
CA ARG A 276 -17.78 1.32 -2.56
C ARG A 276 -17.46 2.37 -1.50
N GLY A 277 -16.17 2.65 -1.25
CA GLY A 277 -15.74 3.45 -0.09
C GLY A 277 -15.96 2.72 1.24
N HIS A 278 -15.91 1.39 1.20
CA HIS A 278 -15.89 0.57 2.39
C HIS A 278 -14.44 0.28 2.78
N VAL A 279 -14.18 0.21 4.08
CA VAL A 279 -12.84 0.07 4.66
C VAL A 279 -12.89 -0.93 5.83
N LEU A 280 -11.82 -1.68 6.04
CA LEU A 280 -11.66 -2.47 7.26
C LEU A 280 -11.30 -1.55 8.43
N GLY A 281 -11.85 -1.84 9.59
CA GLY A 281 -11.57 -1.08 10.82
C GLY A 281 -12.10 -1.78 12.07
N PRO A 282 -12.15 -1.08 13.22
CA PRO A 282 -11.89 0.37 13.35
C PRO A 282 -10.41 0.75 13.13
N PRO A 283 -10.06 2.03 12.85
CA PRO A 283 -8.69 2.42 12.49
C PRO A 283 -7.64 2.19 13.59
N ASP A 284 -8.09 2.11 14.84
CA ASP A 284 -7.31 1.84 16.05
C ASP A 284 -7.23 0.34 16.39
N VAL A 285 -7.83 -0.52 15.58
CA VAL A 285 -7.75 -1.98 15.77
C VAL A 285 -6.29 -2.43 15.73
N GLY A 286 -5.91 -3.22 16.73
CA GLY A 286 -4.58 -3.81 16.78
C GLY A 286 -4.30 -4.63 15.51
N PRO A 287 -3.07 -4.61 14.98
CA PRO A 287 -2.71 -5.42 13.81
C PRO A 287 -2.86 -6.92 14.12
N ASP A 288 -2.75 -7.30 15.40
CA ASP A 288 -2.97 -8.62 15.95
C ASP A 288 -4.40 -8.84 16.50
N ALA A 289 -5.41 -8.07 16.11
CA ALA A 289 -6.79 -8.28 16.55
C ALA A 289 -7.72 -8.77 15.42
N ASP A 290 -7.47 -9.98 14.89
CA ASP A 290 -8.15 -10.50 13.68
C ASP A 290 -9.69 -10.57 13.81
N MET A 291 -10.19 -10.83 15.02
CA MET A 291 -11.63 -10.96 15.30
C MET A 291 -12.34 -9.62 15.48
N GLU A 292 -11.59 -8.53 15.71
CA GLU A 292 -12.15 -7.19 15.93
C GLU A 292 -12.33 -6.42 14.63
N VAL A 293 -11.66 -6.86 13.57
CA VAL A 293 -11.74 -6.24 12.24
C VAL A 293 -13.11 -6.46 11.63
N LYS A 294 -13.78 -5.35 11.28
CA LYS A 294 -15.09 -5.32 10.62
C LYS A 294 -15.04 -4.49 9.35
N VAL A 295 -16.00 -4.70 8.47
CA VAL A 295 -16.23 -3.78 7.34
C VAL A 295 -17.02 -2.58 7.82
N GLY A 296 -16.57 -1.39 7.47
CA GLY A 296 -17.24 -0.13 7.76
C GLY A 296 -17.16 0.84 6.59
N ARG A 297 -17.58 2.08 6.85
CA ARG A 297 -17.50 3.20 5.92
C ARG A 297 -17.02 4.45 6.66
N MET A 298 -16.38 5.35 5.93
CA MET A 298 -16.06 6.68 6.45
C MET A 298 -17.30 7.57 6.38
N VAL A 299 -17.64 8.21 7.49
CA VAL A 299 -18.75 9.15 7.61
C VAL A 299 -18.19 10.48 8.10
N ARG A 300 -18.54 11.58 7.43
CA ARG A 300 -18.14 12.91 7.87
C ARG A 300 -18.92 13.29 9.11
N ASP A 301 -18.21 13.64 10.17
CA ASP A 301 -18.72 14.30 11.35
C ASP A 301 -18.83 15.80 11.05
N LEU A 302 -20.05 16.30 10.90
CA LEU A 302 -20.29 17.69 10.49
C LEU A 302 -19.94 18.71 11.59
N GLU A 303 -19.93 18.30 12.85
CA GLU A 303 -19.62 19.19 13.97
C GLU A 303 -18.12 19.43 14.10
N LYS A 304 -17.32 18.38 13.89
CA LYS A 304 -15.86 18.41 14.03
C LYS A 304 -15.12 18.63 12.71
N ASP A 305 -15.83 18.55 11.60
CA ASP A 305 -15.28 18.47 10.25
C ASP A 305 -14.21 17.37 10.08
N THR A 306 -14.46 16.21 10.70
CA THR A 306 -13.55 15.06 10.67
C THR A 306 -14.24 13.84 10.09
N TRP A 307 -13.50 12.94 9.45
CA TRP A 307 -14.03 11.65 9.02
C TRP A 307 -13.91 10.62 10.14
N LYS A 308 -15.01 9.93 10.46
CA LYS A 308 -15.02 8.81 11.40
C LYS A 308 -15.40 7.51 10.71
N TRP A 309 -14.78 6.43 11.14
CA TRP A 309 -15.17 5.10 10.71
C TRP A 309 -16.45 4.68 11.44
N VAL A 310 -17.40 4.10 10.71
CA VAL A 310 -18.64 3.54 11.25
C VAL A 310 -18.80 2.12 10.72
N PRO A 311 -19.02 1.11 11.58
CA PRO A 311 -19.20 -0.27 11.14
C PRO A 311 -20.46 -0.40 10.28
N LEU A 312 -20.42 -1.27 9.27
CA LEU A 312 -21.63 -1.78 8.63
C LEU A 312 -22.32 -2.76 9.59
N SER A 313 -23.64 -2.85 9.53
CA SER A 313 -24.36 -3.96 10.17
C SER A 313 -23.98 -5.30 9.55
N ALA A 314 -24.16 -6.39 10.30
CA ALA A 314 -23.89 -7.74 9.79
C ALA A 314 -24.73 -8.04 8.54
N GLU A 315 -26.00 -7.61 8.53
CA GLU A 315 -26.92 -7.77 7.41
C GLU A 315 -26.49 -6.95 6.20
N GLU A 316 -26.02 -5.71 6.39
CA GLU A 316 -25.45 -4.90 5.30
C GLU A 316 -24.19 -5.53 4.72
N ALA A 317 -23.26 -5.97 5.57
CA ALA A 317 -22.03 -6.61 5.13
C ALA A 317 -22.32 -7.90 4.34
N HIS A 318 -23.23 -8.72 4.83
CA HIS A 318 -23.68 -9.95 4.17
C HIS A 318 -24.33 -9.66 2.81
N ARG A 319 -25.26 -8.68 2.72
CA ARG A 319 -25.87 -8.27 1.44
C ARG A 319 -24.86 -7.77 0.41
N MET A 320 -23.75 -7.21 0.87
CA MET A 320 -22.66 -6.73 0.00
C MET A 320 -21.68 -7.84 -0.40
N GLY A 321 -21.88 -9.07 0.09
CA GLY A 321 -21.04 -10.23 -0.19
C GLY A 321 -19.72 -10.23 0.58
N TYR A 322 -19.64 -9.52 1.70
CA TYR A 322 -18.44 -9.54 2.55
C TYR A 322 -18.40 -10.78 3.45
N LEU A 323 -17.17 -11.17 3.81
CA LEU A 323 -16.93 -12.24 4.77
C LEU A 323 -17.37 -11.81 6.18
N GLU A 324 -17.93 -12.73 6.96
CA GLU A 324 -18.40 -12.47 8.33
C GLU A 324 -17.24 -12.05 9.25
N GLU A 325 -16.06 -12.65 9.08
CA GLU A 325 -14.83 -12.31 9.81
C GLU A 325 -13.71 -11.89 8.83
N PRO A 326 -13.71 -10.62 8.36
CA PRO A 326 -12.78 -10.17 7.33
C PRO A 326 -11.33 -10.03 7.84
N GLY A 327 -11.08 -9.93 9.15
CA GLY A 327 -9.72 -9.90 9.69
C GLY A 327 -9.04 -11.26 9.77
N VAL A 328 -9.81 -12.36 9.72
CA VAL A 328 -9.30 -13.71 9.96
C VAL A 328 -8.72 -14.29 8.67
N LEU A 329 -7.43 -14.03 8.47
CA LEU A 329 -6.63 -14.56 7.36
C LEU A 329 -5.68 -15.62 7.93
N GLY A 330 -5.57 -16.74 7.23
CA GLY A 330 -4.97 -18.00 7.72
C GLY A 330 -3.57 -17.91 8.28
#